data_AF-A0A1C3XMJ6-F1
#
_entry.id   AF-A0A1C3XMJ6-F1
#
_cell.length_a   1.000
_cell.length_b   1.000
_cell.length_c   1.000
_cell.angle_alpha   90.00
_cell.angle_beta   90.00
_cell.angle_gamma   90.00
#
_symmetry.space_group_name_H-M   'P 1'
#
loop_
_entity.id
_entity.type
_entity.pdbx_description
1 polymer ?
#
loop_
_entity_poly.entity_id
_entity_poly.type
_entity_poly.pdbx_seq_one_letter_code
_entity_poly.pdbx_strand_id
1 'polypeptide(L)'
;MKFVFIAKHRAIWPVAWLCDALGVSRSGFHAWLNRSPSARSRSDEELGGKVKASFMASDRTYGARRVWRDLLSDGADCGLHQIERLTRLQGLRARPPYYLLEGGLIVGIR
;
A
#
# COMPACT_ATOMS: atom_id res chain seq x y z
N MET A 1 6.34 -12.74 -11.75
CA MET A 1 6.10 -13.03 -10.31
C MET A 1 6.38 -14.50 -9.96
N LYS A 2 7.61 -14.99 -10.16
CA LYS A 2 7.95 -16.40 -9.81
C LYS A 2 8.42 -16.54 -8.36
N PHE A 3 9.33 -15.68 -7.91
CA PHE A 3 9.87 -15.75 -6.55
C PHE A 3 8.83 -15.47 -5.44
N VAL A 4 7.86 -14.58 -5.69
CA VAL A 4 6.74 -14.32 -4.77
C VAL A 4 5.90 -15.58 -4.53
N PHE A 5 5.63 -16.34 -5.59
CA PHE A 5 4.90 -17.60 -5.49
C PHE A 5 5.69 -18.63 -4.66
N ILE A 6 6.99 -18.78 -4.95
CA ILE A 6 7.88 -19.68 -4.20
C ILE A 6 7.90 -19.30 -2.71
N ALA A 7 8.01 -18.01 -2.39
CA ALA A 7 8.02 -17.52 -1.02
C ALA A 7 6.72 -17.82 -0.28
N LYS A 8 5.57 -17.71 -0.95
CA LYS A 8 4.25 -17.99 -0.35
C LYS A 8 4.03 -19.49 -0.13
N HIS A 9 4.66 -20.35 -0.91
CA HIS A 9 4.37 -21.80 -0.91
C HIS A 9 5.53 -22.66 -0.37
N ARG A 10 6.65 -22.04 0.04
CA ARG A 10 7.82 -22.71 0.63
C ARG A 10 7.56 -23.50 1.92
N ALA A 11 6.43 -23.24 2.58
CA ALA A 11 6.01 -23.96 3.79
C ALA A 11 5.28 -25.27 3.48
N ILE A 12 4.74 -25.40 2.25
CA ILE A 12 3.96 -26.55 1.80
C ILE A 12 4.85 -27.49 0.97
N TRP A 13 5.69 -26.93 0.10
CA TRP A 13 6.60 -27.70 -0.75
C TRP A 13 8.06 -27.23 -0.62
N PRO A 14 9.03 -28.15 -0.81
CA PRO A 14 10.44 -27.78 -0.83
C PRO A 14 10.75 -26.71 -1.88
N VAL A 15 11.53 -25.70 -1.48
CA VAL A 15 11.94 -24.60 -2.37
C VAL A 15 12.65 -25.11 -3.62
N ALA A 16 13.48 -26.16 -3.52
CA ALA A 16 14.15 -26.77 -4.66
C ALA A 16 13.15 -27.24 -5.73
N TRP A 17 12.11 -27.95 -5.30
CA TRP A 17 11.06 -28.44 -6.21
C TRP A 17 10.29 -27.28 -6.88
N LEU A 18 9.95 -26.24 -6.12
CA LEU A 18 9.29 -25.05 -6.65
C LEU A 18 10.19 -24.26 -7.63
N CYS A 19 11.49 -24.19 -7.36
CA CYS A 19 12.48 -23.56 -8.24
C CYS A 19 12.58 -24.31 -9.57
N ASP A 20 12.67 -25.65 -9.52
CA ASP A 20 12.78 -26.50 -10.70
C ASP A 20 11.47 -26.43 -11.53
N ALA A 21 10.31 -26.52 -10.87
CA ALA A 21 9.00 -26.42 -11.53
C ALA A 21 8.76 -25.09 -12.24
N LEU A 22 9.31 -23.98 -11.71
CA LEU A 22 9.16 -22.64 -12.29
C LEU A 22 10.33 -22.22 -13.19
N GLY A 23 11.35 -23.08 -13.35
CA GLY A 23 12.55 -22.81 -14.14
C GLY A 23 13.32 -21.59 -13.61
N VAL A 24 13.53 -21.50 -12.30
CA VAL A 24 14.32 -20.43 -11.67
C VAL A 24 15.46 -21.03 -10.83
N SER A 25 16.58 -20.32 -10.76
CA SER A 25 17.70 -20.79 -9.93
C SER A 25 17.42 -20.60 -8.44
N ARG A 26 17.84 -21.59 -7.64
CA ARG A 26 17.83 -21.53 -6.18
C ARG A 26 18.62 -20.34 -5.65
N SER A 27 19.80 -20.09 -6.21
CA SER A 27 20.64 -18.92 -5.89
C SER A 27 19.92 -17.60 -6.19
N GLY A 28 19.19 -17.52 -7.30
CA GLY A 28 18.37 -16.36 -7.66
C GLY A 28 17.23 -16.14 -6.67
N PHE A 29 16.57 -17.20 -6.21
CA PHE A 29 15.54 -17.12 -5.17
C PHE A 29 16.10 -16.61 -3.84
N HIS A 30 17.21 -17.16 -3.36
CA HIS A 30 17.84 -16.69 -2.11
C HIS A 30 18.39 -15.27 -2.22
N ALA A 31 18.98 -14.89 -3.36
CA ALA A 31 19.39 -13.52 -3.62
C ALA A 31 18.18 -12.58 -3.61
N TRP A 32 17.06 -12.96 -4.23
CA TRP A 32 15.82 -12.20 -4.18
C TRP A 32 15.26 -12.09 -2.75
N LEU A 33 15.35 -13.16 -1.95
CA LEU A 33 14.90 -13.18 -0.56
C LEU A 33 15.74 -12.26 0.33
N ASN A 34 17.06 -12.21 0.08
CA ASN A 34 18.01 -11.39 0.84
C ASN A 34 18.15 -9.96 0.29
N ARG A 35 17.55 -9.64 -0.86
CA ARG A 35 17.57 -8.27 -1.40
C ARG A 35 16.86 -7.36 -0.41
N SER A 36 17.65 -6.50 0.22
CA SER A 36 17.11 -5.42 1.05
C SER A 36 16.15 -4.56 0.22
N PRO A 37 15.06 -4.05 0.82
CA PRO A 37 14.20 -3.06 0.18
C PRO A 37 15.07 -1.90 -0.30
N SER A 38 14.85 -1.48 -1.54
CA SER A 38 15.54 -0.31 -2.10
C SER A 38 15.29 0.92 -1.23
N ALA A 39 16.20 1.91 -1.27
CA ALA A 39 16.02 3.16 -0.52
C ALA A 39 14.62 3.77 -0.80
N ARG A 40 14.21 3.76 -2.07
CA ARG A 40 12.87 4.19 -2.50
C ARG A 40 11.74 3.38 -1.86
N SER A 41 11.89 2.06 -1.76
CA SER A 41 10.88 1.20 -1.13
C SER A 41 10.74 1.51 0.37
N ARG A 42 11.84 1.82 1.06
CA ARG A 42 11.80 2.22 2.47
C ARG A 42 11.12 3.57 2.65
N SER A 43 11.51 4.56 1.85
CA SER A 43 10.86 5.88 1.87
C SER A 43 9.37 5.80 1.51
N ASP A 44 9.00 4.94 0.56
CA ASP A 44 7.59 4.67 0.22
C ASP A 44 6.82 3.99 1.38
N GLU A 45 7.48 3.12 2.16
CA GLU A 45 6.89 2.45 3.31
C GLU A 45 6.69 3.44 4.48
N GLU A 46 7.68 4.27 4.78
CA GLU A 46 7.59 5.35 5.76
C GLU A 46 6.50 6.36 5.40
N LEU A 47 6.53 6.87 4.16
CA LEU A 47 5.52 7.79 3.65
C LEU A 47 4.14 7.14 3.62
N GLY A 48 4.08 5.87 3.22
CA GLY A 48 2.86 5.08 3.23
C GLY A 48 2.25 4.93 4.63
N GLY A 49 3.07 4.83 5.67
CA GLY A 49 2.63 4.86 7.07
C GLY A 49 1.95 6.18 7.43
N LYS A 50 2.56 7.32 7.05
CA LYS A 50 2.00 8.65 7.28
C LYS A 50 0.69 8.88 6.51
N VAL A 51 0.63 8.46 5.25
CA VAL A 51 -0.59 8.48 4.41
C VAL A 51 -1.73 7.75 5.10
N LYS A 52 -1.47 6.54 5.60
CA LYS A 52 -2.47 5.74 6.30
C LYS A 52 -2.90 6.38 7.62
N ALA A 53 -1.98 6.98 8.37
CA ALA A 53 -2.29 7.69 9.61
C ALA A 53 -3.20 8.90 9.37
N SER A 54 -2.87 9.79 8.43
CA SER A 54 -3.73 10.95 8.07
C SER A 54 -5.10 10.49 7.55
N PHE A 55 -5.14 9.44 6.72
CA PHE A 55 -6.40 8.88 6.23
C PHE A 55 -7.30 8.34 7.35
N MET A 56 -6.73 7.65 8.34
CA MET A 56 -7.49 7.13 9.48
C MET A 56 -7.91 8.24 10.45
N ALA A 57 -7.07 9.24 10.68
CA ALA A 57 -7.41 10.41 11.49
C ALA A 57 -8.60 11.19 10.90
N SER A 58 -8.77 11.14 9.58
CA SER A 58 -9.85 11.81 8.85
C SER A 58 -11.13 10.97 8.71
N ASP A 59 -11.32 9.95 9.56
CA ASP A 59 -12.40 8.95 9.48
C ASP A 59 -12.59 8.36 8.06
N ARG A 60 -11.48 8.18 7.33
CA ARG A 60 -11.48 7.61 5.98
C ARG A 60 -12.30 8.41 4.97
N THR A 61 -12.59 9.69 5.24
CA THR A 61 -13.34 10.57 4.31
C THR A 61 -12.42 11.26 3.31
N TYR A 62 -11.12 11.34 3.61
CA TYR A 62 -10.17 12.10 2.82
C TYR A 62 -9.68 11.28 1.62
N GLY A 63 -9.74 11.89 0.44
CA GLY A 63 -9.07 11.38 -0.76
C GLY A 63 -7.59 11.79 -0.79
N ALA A 64 -6.85 11.25 -1.76
CA ALA A 64 -5.40 11.45 -1.90
C ALA A 64 -4.97 12.93 -1.86
N ARG A 65 -5.75 13.84 -2.44
CA ARG A 65 -5.46 15.29 -2.42
C ARG A 65 -5.49 15.92 -1.01
N ARG A 66 -6.43 15.49 -0.16
CA ARG A 66 -6.54 16.04 1.21
C ARG A 66 -5.45 15.47 2.11
N VAL A 67 -5.22 14.16 2.01
CA VAL A 67 -4.08 13.49 2.69
C VAL A 67 -2.74 14.11 2.27
N TRP A 68 -2.55 14.43 0.99
CA TRP A 68 -1.35 15.12 0.52
C TRP A 68 -1.17 16.50 1.16
N ARG A 69 -2.26 17.26 1.35
CA ARG A 69 -2.20 18.58 1.99
C ARG A 69 -1.85 18.47 3.48
N ASP A 70 -2.41 17.50 4.18
CA ASP A 70 -2.07 17.24 5.59
C ASP A 70 -0.58 16.90 5.72
N LEU A 71 -0.09 16.00 4.87
CA LEU A 71 1.32 15.62 4.84
C LEU A 71 2.25 16.79 4.52
N LEU A 72 1.83 17.69 3.61
CA LEU A 72 2.59 18.90 3.30
C LEU A 72 2.62 19.86 4.51
N SER A 73 1.51 19.97 5.24
CA SER A 73 1.42 20.75 6.49
C SER A 73 2.29 20.16 7.59
N ASP A 74 2.43 18.84 7.64
CA ASP A 74 3.30 18.10 8.56
C ASP A 74 4.79 18.12 8.13
N GLY A 75 5.13 18.88 7.06
CA GLY A 75 6.50 19.06 6.58
C GLY A 75 7.03 17.91 5.74
N ALA A 76 6.18 17.03 5.21
CA ALA A 76 6.62 15.95 4.32
C ALA A 76 6.85 16.47 2.89
N ASP A 77 8.07 16.32 2.38
CA ASP A 77 8.39 16.58 0.98
C ASP A 77 7.92 15.40 0.11
N CYS A 78 6.68 15.49 -0.37
CA CYS A 78 6.07 14.45 -1.20
C CYS A 78 5.19 15.05 -2.30
N GLY A 79 5.23 14.43 -3.48
CA GLY A 79 4.40 14.83 -4.62
C GLY A 79 3.02 14.16 -4.60
N LEU A 80 2.01 14.85 -5.13
CA LEU A 80 0.63 14.32 -5.20
C LEU A 80 0.56 12.94 -5.88
N HIS A 81 1.28 12.74 -6.98
CA HIS A 81 1.31 11.45 -7.68
C HIS A 81 1.92 10.30 -6.86
N GLN A 82 2.86 10.62 -5.96
CA GLN A 82 3.41 9.62 -5.04
C GLN A 82 2.34 9.20 -4.04
N ILE A 83 1.57 10.16 -3.49
CA ILE A 83 0.45 9.89 -2.59
C ILE A 83 -0.64 9.10 -3.30
N GLU A 84 -1.05 9.49 -4.51
CA GLU A 84 -2.06 8.77 -5.30
C GLU A 84 -1.66 7.31 -5.53
N ARG A 85 -0.40 7.06 -5.91
CA ARG A 85 0.14 5.71 -6.08
C ARG A 85 0.11 4.93 -4.77
N LEU A 86 0.58 5.50 -3.66
CA LEU A 86 0.62 4.83 -2.36
C LEU A 86 -0.79 4.52 -1.83
N THR A 87 -1.69 5.49 -1.93
CA THR A 87 -3.11 5.35 -1.55
C THR A 87 -3.76 4.20 -2.33
N ARG A 88 -3.49 4.09 -3.64
CA ARG A 88 -3.96 2.98 -4.49
C ARG A 88 -3.34 1.63 -4.11
N LEU A 89 -2.03 1.58 -3.86
CA LEU A 89 -1.32 0.35 -3.45
C LEU A 89 -1.82 -0.18 -2.11
N GLN A 90 -2.19 0.72 -1.19
CA GLN A 90 -2.72 0.37 0.13
C GLN A 90 -4.23 0.11 0.12
N GLY A 91 -4.91 0.28 -1.02
CA GLY A 91 -6.36 0.09 -1.13
C GLY A 91 -7.19 1.11 -0.34
N LEU A 92 -6.61 2.26 0.01
CA LEU A 92 -7.31 3.31 0.74
C LEU A 92 -8.30 3.99 -0.22
N ARG A 93 -9.59 3.88 0.10
CA ARG A 93 -10.66 4.54 -0.66
C ARG A 93 -11.46 5.40 0.29
N ALA A 94 -11.59 6.68 -0.07
CA ALA A 94 -12.44 7.59 0.67
C ALA A 94 -13.87 7.02 0.74
N ARG A 95 -14.42 6.99 1.95
CA ARG A 95 -15.82 6.62 2.16
C ARG A 95 -16.69 7.66 1.46
N PRO A 96 -17.62 7.25 0.57
CA PRO A 96 -18.54 8.20 -0.03
C PRO A 96 -19.38 8.87 1.07
N PRO A 97 -19.69 10.16 0.94
CA PRO A 97 -20.64 10.81 1.83
C PRO A 97 -21.99 10.10 1.70
N TYR A 98 -22.64 9.83 2.82
CA TYR A 98 -23.99 9.29 2.82
C TYR A 98 -24.95 10.32 2.21
N TYR A 99 -25.79 9.88 1.28
CA TYR A 99 -26.96 10.62 0.81
C TYR A 99 -28.19 9.98 1.43
N LEU A 100 -29.04 10.78 2.04
CA LEU A 100 -30.37 10.35 2.44
C LEU A 100 -31.35 10.79 1.37
N LEU A 101 -32.11 9.84 0.87
CA LEU A 101 -33.39 10.13 0.23
C LEU A 101 -34.47 9.87 1.28
N GLU A 102 -35.47 10.75 1.29
CA GLU A 102 -36.36 11.06 2.42
C GLU A 102 -36.83 9.84 3.24
N GLY A 103 -36.50 9.84 4.54
CA GLY A 103 -37.01 8.82 5.48
C GLY A 103 -36.29 8.64 6.83
N GLY A 104 -35.04 9.08 7.01
CA GLY A 104 -34.36 8.97 8.32
C GLY A 104 -32.85 9.20 8.26
N LEU A 105 -32.39 10.32 8.81
CA LEU A 105 -31.18 11.04 8.38
C LEU A 105 -29.80 10.55 8.88
N ILE A 106 -28.80 10.43 7.97
CA ILE A 106 -27.38 10.86 8.05
C ILE A 106 -26.85 11.34 6.66
N VAL A 107 -26.49 12.63 6.50
CA VAL A 107 -25.68 13.16 5.36
C VAL A 107 -24.38 13.76 5.88
N GLY A 108 -23.26 13.44 5.21
CA GLY A 108 -21.90 13.81 5.58
C GLY A 108 -21.57 15.30 5.36
N ILE A 109 -20.69 15.83 6.23
CA ILE A 109 -20.35 17.26 6.36
C ILE A 109 -19.49 17.76 5.18
N ARG A 110 -19.74 19.04 4.86
CA ARG A 110 -19.16 19.95 3.85
C ARG A 110 -17.65 20.17 3.99
#